data_AF-A0A4Y1ZA96-F1
#
_entry.id   AF-A0A4Y1ZA96-F1
#
_cell.length_a   1.000
_cell.length_b   1.000
_cell.length_c   1.000
_cell.angle_alpha   90.00
_cell.angle_beta   90.00
_cell.angle_gamma   90.00
#
_symmetry.space_group_name_H-M   'P 1'
#
loop_
_entity.id
_entity.type
_entity.pdbx_description
1 polymer ?
#
loop_
_entity_poly.entity_id
_entity_poly.type
_entity_poly.pdbx_seq_one_letter_code
_entity_poly.pdbx_strand_id
1 'polypeptide(L)'
;MSNPDTMLIKIFSYVPFTASMIMPMRIGATDMALWQAFVSLVLLVLTIIGLFLFSLHFYRGSVLTYSNGSIIKKIKQAILLSK
;
A
#
# COMPACT_ATOMS: atom_id res chain seq x y z
N MET A 1 -23.92 19.45 4.86
CA MET A 1 -24.21 18.52 3.75
C MET A 1 -22.92 18.35 2.97
N SER A 2 -22.21 17.23 3.17
CA SER A 2 -20.95 16.92 2.49
C SER A 2 -21.22 16.70 1.01
N ASN A 3 -20.75 17.61 0.15
CA ASN A 3 -20.96 17.51 -1.28
C ASN A 3 -20.10 16.35 -1.84
N PRO A 4 -20.71 15.25 -2.35
CA PRO A 4 -19.99 14.07 -2.83
C PRO A 4 -19.23 14.31 -4.14
N ASP A 5 -19.38 15.49 -4.74
CA ASP A 5 -18.79 15.84 -6.04
C ASP A 5 -17.63 16.84 -5.96
N THR A 6 -17.13 17.08 -4.75
CA THR A 6 -15.90 17.88 -4.56
C THR A 6 -14.69 17.22 -5.22
N MET A 7 -13.76 18.05 -5.71
CA MET A 7 -12.54 17.58 -6.39
C MET A 7 -11.72 16.61 -5.52
N LEU A 8 -11.70 16.84 -4.20
CA LEU A 8 -11.05 15.95 -3.25
C LEU A 8 -11.66 14.55 -3.29
N ILE A 9 -12.99 14.44 -3.17
CA ILE A 9 -13.69 13.15 -3.23
C ILE A 9 -13.46 12.47 -4.58
N LYS A 10 -13.45 13.22 -5.69
CA LYS A 10 -13.13 12.69 -7.02
C LYS A 10 -11.76 12.02 -7.06
N ILE A 11 -10.72 12.67 -6.55
CA ILE A 11 -9.35 12.13 -6.53
C ILE A 11 -9.28 10.88 -5.65
N PHE A 12 -9.78 10.96 -4.41
CA PHE A 12 -9.72 9.85 -3.45
C PHE A 12 -10.54 8.62 -3.86
N SER A 13 -11.45 8.77 -4.82
CA SER A 13 -12.18 7.66 -5.43
C SER A 13 -11.36 6.79 -6.37
N TYR A 14 -10.23 7.29 -6.85
CA TYR A 14 -9.30 6.55 -7.70
C TYR A 14 -8.03 6.13 -6.97
N VAL A 15 -7.78 6.69 -5.78
CA VAL A 15 -6.66 6.29 -4.94
C VAL A 15 -6.93 4.88 -4.38
N PRO A 16 -6.00 3.92 -4.54
CA PRO A 16 -6.16 2.55 -4.03
C PRO A 16 -6.44 2.52 -2.53
N PHE A 17 -7.13 1.48 -2.06
CA PHE A 17 -7.64 1.33 -0.69
C PHE A 17 -8.73 2.32 -0.29
N THR A 18 -8.56 3.62 -0.52
CA THR A 18 -9.61 4.63 -0.25
C THR A 18 -10.75 4.54 -1.25
N ALA A 19 -10.45 4.21 -2.51
CA ALA A 19 -11.44 3.95 -3.57
C ALA A 19 -12.46 2.89 -3.17
N SER A 20 -12.05 1.87 -2.41
CA SER A 20 -12.94 0.78 -1.96
C SER A 20 -14.10 1.28 -1.09
N MET A 21 -13.90 2.38 -0.37
CA MET A 21 -14.91 2.99 0.48
C MET A 21 -15.65 4.13 -0.25
N ILE A 22 -14.91 4.96 -0.99
CA ILE A 22 -15.43 6.23 -1.54
C ILE A 22 -16.15 6.03 -2.87
N MET A 23 -15.68 5.12 -3.73
CA MET A 23 -16.26 4.92 -5.06
C MET A 23 -17.68 4.32 -5.00
N PRO A 24 -17.98 3.29 -4.17
CA PRO A 24 -19.35 2.80 -4.01
C PRO A 24 -20.32 3.87 -3.49
N MET A 25 -19.85 4.69 -2.54
CA MET A 25 -20.62 5.84 -2.03
C MET A 25 -20.94 6.83 -3.16
N ARG A 26 -19.98 7.14 -4.05
CA ARG A 26 -20.22 8.05 -5.17
C ARG A 26 -21.16 7.48 -6.23
N ILE A 27 -21.11 6.17 -6.50
CA ILE A 27 -22.06 5.52 -7.42
C ILE A 27 -23.51 5.71 -6.94
N GLY A 28 -23.75 5.61 -5.63
CA GLY A 28 -25.08 5.82 -5.06
C GLY A 28 -25.49 7.29 -4.91
N ALA A 29 -24.53 8.22 -4.87
CA ALA A 29 -24.78 9.63 -4.60
C ALA A 29 -24.73 10.54 -5.83
N THR A 30 -24.23 10.07 -6.98
CA THR A 30 -24.03 10.88 -8.19
C THR A 30 -24.33 10.09 -9.46
N ASP A 31 -24.87 10.75 -10.49
CA ASP A 31 -25.09 10.18 -11.83
C ASP A 31 -23.76 10.13 -12.62
N MET A 32 -22.86 9.27 -12.17
CA MET A 32 -21.57 9.04 -12.80
C MET A 32 -21.61 7.83 -13.74
N ALA A 33 -20.85 7.89 -14.83
CA ALA A 33 -20.77 6.80 -15.78
C ALA A 33 -20.01 5.59 -15.20
N LEU A 34 -20.52 4.38 -15.44
CA LEU A 34 -19.98 3.13 -14.88
C LEU A 34 -18.50 2.87 -15.24
N TRP A 35 -17.99 3.41 -16.36
CA TRP A 35 -16.58 3.26 -16.74
C TRP A 35 -15.62 3.81 -15.68
N GLN A 36 -16.02 4.85 -14.94
CA GLN A 36 -15.21 5.42 -13.86
C GLN A 36 -14.98 4.38 -12.75
N ALA A 37 -16.02 3.60 -12.41
CA ALA A 37 -15.91 2.53 -11.41
C ALA A 37 -14.95 1.43 -11.88
N PHE A 38 -15.02 1.03 -13.16
CA PHE A 38 -14.09 0.06 -13.72
C PHE A 38 -12.64 0.56 -13.68
N VAL A 39 -12.37 1.83 -13.99
CA VAL A 39 -11.03 2.42 -13.89
C VAL A 39 -10.51 2.36 -12.46
N SER A 40 -11.32 2.72 -11.46
CA SER A 40 -10.92 2.63 -10.05
C SER A 40 -10.61 1.19 -9.61
N LEU A 41 -11.36 0.21 -10.12
CA LEU A 41 -11.15 -1.20 -9.83
C LEU A 41 -9.84 -1.71 -10.44
N VAL A 42 -9.56 -1.35 -11.71
CA VAL A 42 -8.30 -1.69 -12.37
C VAL A 42 -7.10 -1.09 -11.61
N LEU A 43 -7.18 0.18 -11.21
CA LEU A 43 -6.14 0.83 -10.39
C LEU A 43 -5.91 0.11 -9.06
N LEU A 44 -6.98 -0.32 -8.39
CA LEU A 44 -6.90 -1.08 -7.15
C LEU A 44 -6.17 -2.42 -7.37
N VAL A 45 -6.56 -3.17 -8.40
CA VAL A 45 -5.93 -4.46 -8.73
C VAL A 45 -4.45 -4.29 -9.08
N LEU A 46 -4.11 -3.29 -9.90
CA LEU A 46 -2.72 -2.99 -10.25
C LEU A 46 -1.88 -2.66 -9.00
N THR A 47 -2.47 -1.94 -8.05
CA THR A 47 -1.80 -1.59 -6.80
C THR A 47 -1.58 -2.81 -5.92
N ILE A 48 -2.57 -3.70 -5.82
CA ILE A 48 -2.43 -4.97 -5.09
C ILE A 48 -1.30 -5.81 -5.71
N ILE A 49 -1.26 -5.95 -7.03
CA ILE A 49 -0.20 -6.69 -7.72
C ILE A 49 1.15 -6.03 -7.46
N GLY A 50 1.26 -4.71 -7.57
CA GLY A 50 2.49 -3.97 -7.30
C GLY A 50 3.00 -4.19 -5.87
N LEU A 51 2.11 -4.08 -4.87
CA LEU A 51 2.45 -4.32 -3.48
C LEU A 51 2.75 -5.79 -3.17
N PHE A 52 2.08 -6.72 -3.83
CA PHE A 52 2.35 -8.14 -3.71
C PHE A 52 3.76 -8.48 -4.22
N LEU A 53 4.13 -7.98 -5.41
CA LEU A 53 5.47 -8.16 -5.97
C LEU A 53 6.53 -7.47 -5.11
N PHE A 54 6.24 -6.27 -4.61
CA PHE A 54 7.10 -5.56 -3.66
C PHE A 54 7.30 -6.36 -2.37
N SER A 55 6.22 -6.91 -1.82
CA SER A 55 6.25 -7.78 -0.63
C SER A 55 7.07 -9.04 -0.89
N LEU A 56 6.94 -9.67 -2.07
CA LEU A 56 7.74 -10.82 -2.46
C LEU A 56 9.23 -10.47 -2.61
N HIS A 57 9.56 -9.31 -3.17
CA HIS A 57 10.92 -8.81 -3.24
C HIS A 57 11.52 -8.61 -1.84
N PHE A 58 10.78 -7.96 -0.95
CA PHE A 58 11.16 -7.80 0.46
C PHE A 58 11.32 -9.15 1.16
N TYR A 59 10.42 -10.10 0.91
CA TYR A 59 10.50 -11.43 1.50
C TYR A 59 11.80 -12.14 1.14
N ARG A 60 12.24 -12.10 -0.13
CA ARG A 60 13.52 -12.69 -0.56
C ARG A 60 14.72 -12.01 0.14
N GLY A 61 14.72 -10.68 0.26
CA GLY A 61 15.79 -9.93 0.92
C GLY A 61 15.84 -10.12 2.44
N SER A 62 14.69 -10.22 3.09
CA SER A 62 14.55 -10.40 4.54
C SER A 62 14.75 -11.84 5.01
N VAL A 63 14.40 -12.85 4.20
CA VAL A 63 14.49 -14.28 4.57
C VAL A 63 15.86 -14.90 4.25
N LEU A 64 16.52 -14.54 3.15
CA LEU A 64 17.85 -15.09 2.81
C LEU A 64 19.00 -14.39 3.50
N THR A 65 18.73 -13.28 4.19
CA THR A 65 19.64 -12.79 5.23
C THR A 65 19.34 -13.54 6.52
N TYR A 66 19.64 -14.84 6.54
CA TYR A 66 20.14 -15.39 7.79
C TYR A 66 21.32 -14.51 8.17
N SER A 67 21.13 -13.79 9.26
CA SER A 67 22.13 -13.00 9.96
C SER A 67 23.30 -13.90 10.37
N ASN A 68 24.08 -14.38 9.41
CA ASN A 68 25.39 -15.01 9.60
C ASN A 68 26.47 -13.92 9.80
N GLY A 69 26.07 -12.88 10.52
CA GLY A 69 26.89 -11.77 10.97
C GLY A 69 26.20 -11.02 12.12
N SER A 70 25.36 -11.74 12.89
CA SER A 70 24.78 -11.38 14.18
C SER A 70 25.25 -10.03 14.70
N ILE A 71 24.44 -8.99 14.47
CA ILE A 71 24.60 -7.66 15.08
C ILE A 71 24.80 -7.80 16.60
N ILE A 72 24.18 -8.82 17.21
CA ILE A 72 24.35 -9.22 18.61
C ILE A 72 25.80 -9.68 18.90
N LYS A 73 26.44 -10.47 18.02
CA LYS A 73 27.86 -10.83 18.14
C LYS A 73 28.76 -9.60 18.04
N LYS A 74 28.47 -8.66 17.13
CA LYS A 74 29.24 -7.42 16.98
C LYS A 74 29.11 -6.49 18.18
N ILE A 75 27.90 -6.35 18.74
CA ILE A 75 27.67 -5.57 19.97
C ILE A 75 28.39 -6.21 21.17
N LYS A 76 28.33 -7.53 21.33
CA LYS A 76 29.08 -8.23 22.39
C LYS A 76 30.58 -8.04 22.25
N GLN A 77 31.12 -8.10 21.03
CA GLN A 77 32.55 -7.92 20.79
C GLN A 77 32.99 -6.48 21.10
N ALA A 78 32.19 -5.47 20.75
CA ALA A 78 32.47 -4.08 21.06
C ALA A 78 32.49 -3.81 22.59
N ILE A 79 31.57 -4.40 23.35
CA ILE A 79 31.53 -4.26 24.82
C ILE A 79 32.72 -4.97 25.47
N LEU A 80 33.14 -6.12 24.93
CA LEU A 80 34.23 -6.93 25.48
C LEU A 80 35.61 -6.32 25.15
N LEU A 81 35.74 -5.61 24.04
CA LEU A 81 36.94 -4.87 23.62
C LEU A 81 37.04 -3.45 24.23
N SER A 82 35.99 -2.97 24.91
CA SER A 82 35.94 -1.66 25.56
C SER A 82 36.46 -1.68 27.01
N LYS A 83 37.07 -2.78 27.45
CA LYS A 83 37.61 -2.96 28.80
C LYS A 83 39.13 -3.10 28.75
#